data_AF-A0A7C7M9J8-F1
#
_entry.id   AF-A0A7C7M9J8-F1
#
_cell.length_a   1.000
_cell.length_b   1.000
_cell.length_c   1.000
_cell.angle_alpha   90.00
_cell.angle_beta   90.00
_cell.angle_gamma   90.00
#
_symmetry.space_group_name_H-M   'P 1'
#
loop_
_entity.id
_entity.type
_entity.pdbx_description
1 polymer ?
#
loop_
_entity_poly.entity_id
_entity_poly.type
_entity_poly.pdbx_seq_one_letter_code
_entity_poly.pdbx_strand_id
1 'polypeptide(L)'
;MQKRGKPPLLISGDFIQVDVNSASDVRNFGNWGTVFTQDLYILCYLISEILDDIGNLEEFTRLVARQAPVGAKFLFVERRESQWEDKIKDLAANSGMALEEFRYSQGNMDADEQMSDLGEILDDVGRKPRVTWDALYCVGTKQ
;
A
#
# COMPACT_ATOMS: atom_id res chain seq x y z
N MET A 1 38.36 9.30 -3.06
CA MET A 1 37.12 8.56 -2.69
C MET A 1 36.21 8.50 -3.91
N GLN A 2 36.12 7.36 -4.59
CA GLN A 2 35.14 7.16 -5.66
C GLN A 2 33.74 7.06 -5.04
N LYS A 3 32.82 7.94 -5.46
CA LYS A 3 31.39 7.78 -5.18
C LYS A 3 30.91 6.53 -5.93
N ARG A 4 30.65 5.43 -5.21
CA ARG A 4 29.90 4.30 -5.77
C ARG A 4 28.55 4.86 -6.22
N GLY A 5 28.26 4.80 -7.52
CA GLY A 5 26.94 5.12 -8.05
C GLY A 5 25.91 4.24 -7.36
N LYS A 6 24.75 4.82 -7.00
CA LYS A 6 23.63 4.03 -6.48
C LYS A 6 23.32 2.93 -7.51
N PRO A 7 23.29 1.64 -7.12
CA PRO A 7 22.90 0.59 -8.05
C PRO A 7 21.53 0.92 -8.65
N PRO A 8 21.30 0.60 -9.94
CA PRO A 8 20.02 0.88 -10.58
C PRO A 8 18.90 0.13 -9.86
N LEU A 9 17.73 0.77 -9.74
CA LEU A 9 16.50 0.08 -9.37
C LEU A 9 16.23 -1.01 -10.41
N LEU A 10 16.39 -2.27 -10.02
CA LEU A 10 15.99 -3.42 -10.83
C LEU A 10 14.49 -3.62 -10.60
N ILE A 11 13.69 -3.33 -11.63
CA ILE A 11 12.25 -3.60 -11.60
C ILE A 11 12.05 -5.07 -11.96
N SER A 12 11.63 -5.90 -10.99
CA SER A 12 11.11 -7.22 -11.32
C SER A 12 9.75 -7.06 -12.00
N GLY A 13 9.52 -7.80 -13.09
CA GLY A 13 8.22 -7.88 -13.78
C GLY A 13 7.35 -9.02 -13.26
N ASP A 14 7.69 -9.62 -12.13
CA ASP A 14 6.89 -10.69 -11.53
C ASP A 14 5.65 -10.09 -10.85
N PHE A 15 4.47 -10.50 -11.33
CA PHE A 15 3.19 -10.13 -10.72
C PHE A 15 2.61 -11.34 -10.00
N ILE A 16 2.28 -11.13 -8.72
CA ILE A 16 1.55 -12.12 -7.93
C ILE A 16 0.16 -11.56 -7.67
N GLN A 17 -0.85 -12.29 -8.12
CA GLN A 17 -2.24 -11.95 -7.80
C GLN A 17 -2.55 -12.44 -6.39
N VAL A 18 -3.12 -11.54 -5.58
CA VAL A 18 -3.54 -11.82 -4.21
C VAL A 18 -4.93 -11.25 -4.00
N ASP A 19 -5.84 -12.12 -3.59
CA ASP A 19 -7.10 -11.67 -3.00
C ASP A 19 -6.93 -11.49 -1.50
N VAL A 20 -6.80 -10.22 -1.09
CA VAL A 20 -6.71 -9.80 0.31
C VAL A 20 -8.02 -9.99 1.09
N ASN A 21 -9.15 -10.26 0.41
CA ASN A 21 -10.41 -10.64 1.06
C ASN A 21 -10.49 -12.15 1.34
N SER A 22 -9.65 -12.96 0.67
CA SER A 22 -9.66 -14.42 0.82
C SER A 22 -8.77 -14.83 2.00
N ALA A 23 -9.39 -15.26 3.10
CA ALA A 23 -8.66 -15.79 4.25
C ALA A 23 -7.84 -17.05 3.92
N SER A 24 -8.20 -17.80 2.88
CA SER A 24 -7.39 -18.92 2.38
C SER A 24 -6.18 -18.42 1.62
N ASP A 25 -6.33 -17.38 0.81
CA ASP A 25 -5.21 -16.79 0.07
C ASP A 25 -4.23 -16.20 1.09
N VAL A 26 -4.71 -15.33 1.99
CA VAL A 26 -3.94 -14.73 3.09
C VAL A 26 -3.13 -15.78 3.88
N ARG A 27 -3.69 -16.97 4.11
CA ARG A 27 -3.04 -18.08 4.83
C ARG A 27 -2.13 -18.95 3.96
N ASN A 28 -2.44 -19.16 2.68
CA ASN A 28 -1.69 -20.02 1.77
C ASN A 28 -0.42 -19.34 1.21
N PHE A 29 -0.15 -18.09 1.60
CA PHE A 29 1.07 -17.32 1.29
C PHE A 29 2.36 -17.78 2.01
N GLY A 30 2.53 -19.08 2.28
CA GLY A 30 3.64 -19.62 3.07
C GLY A 30 5.06 -19.38 2.53
N ASN A 31 5.24 -19.09 1.24
CA ASN A 31 6.55 -18.91 0.60
C ASN A 31 6.98 -17.43 0.42
N TRP A 32 6.22 -16.49 0.98
CA TRP A 32 6.38 -15.06 0.72
C TRP A 32 7.63 -14.43 1.31
N GLY A 33 8.32 -15.09 2.25
CA GLY A 33 9.55 -14.53 2.83
C GLY A 33 10.62 -14.30 1.77
N THR A 34 10.58 -15.05 0.67
CA THR A 34 11.49 -14.87 -0.48
C THR A 34 11.08 -13.72 -1.40
N VAL A 35 9.80 -13.35 -1.45
CA VAL A 35 9.24 -12.29 -2.32
C VAL A 35 9.17 -10.95 -1.58
N PHE A 36 8.82 -10.98 -0.30
CA PHE A 36 8.60 -9.85 0.60
C PHE A 36 9.77 -9.67 1.57
N THR A 37 10.99 -10.05 1.20
CA THR A 37 12.17 -9.45 1.85
C THR A 37 12.55 -8.21 1.04
N GLN A 38 11.74 -7.18 1.17
CA GLN A 38 11.98 -5.87 0.55
C GLN A 38 12.24 -4.81 1.63
N ASP A 39 13.01 -3.79 1.26
CA ASP A 39 13.24 -2.63 2.13
C ASP A 39 12.08 -1.61 2.07
N LEU A 40 11.24 -1.70 1.03
CA LEU A 40 10.12 -0.79 0.77
C LEU A 40 8.88 -1.57 0.31
N TYR A 41 7.76 -1.31 0.98
CA TYR A 41 6.42 -1.77 0.64
C TYR A 41 5.55 -0.56 0.39
N ILE A 42 4.71 -0.61 -0.64
CA ILE A 42 3.80 0.47 -1.00
C ILE A 42 2.39 -0.10 -1.00
N LEU A 43 1.53 0.46 -0.15
CA LEU A 43 0.11 0.18 -0.08
C LEU A 43 -0.61 1.42 -0.61
N CYS A 44 -1.10 1.36 -1.85
CA CYS A 44 -1.69 2.48 -2.55
C CYS A 44 -3.18 2.21 -2.79
N TYR A 45 -4.04 3.02 -2.16
CA TYR A 45 -5.50 2.89 -2.16
C TYR A 45 -5.96 1.47 -1.83
N LEU A 46 -5.24 0.75 -0.97
CA LEU A 46 -5.58 -0.61 -0.63
C LEU A 46 -6.67 -0.63 0.45
N ILE A 47 -6.50 0.13 1.51
CA ILE A 47 -7.38 0.13 2.69
C ILE A 47 -8.78 0.62 2.31
N SER A 48 -8.85 1.70 1.54
CA SER A 48 -10.13 2.29 1.15
C SER A 48 -10.90 1.51 0.07
N GLU A 49 -10.28 0.50 -0.54
CA GLU A 49 -10.90 -0.33 -1.57
C GLU A 49 -11.47 -1.65 -1.00
N ILE A 50 -11.01 -2.10 0.17
CA ILE A 50 -11.35 -3.39 0.80
C ILE A 50 -12.34 -3.20 1.98
N LEU A 51 -13.33 -2.32 1.80
CA LEU A 51 -14.21 -1.79 2.86
C LEU A 51 -14.92 -2.86 3.71
N ASP A 52 -15.17 -4.04 3.14
CA ASP A 52 -16.00 -5.06 3.75
C ASP A 52 -15.22 -6.11 4.58
N ASP A 53 -13.88 -6.18 4.45
CA ASP A 53 -13.07 -7.28 5.03
C ASP A 53 -11.75 -6.80 5.68
N ILE A 54 -11.86 -5.79 6.55
CA ILE A 54 -10.73 -5.19 7.30
C ILE A 54 -9.89 -6.23 8.06
N GLY A 55 -10.50 -7.30 8.59
CA GLY A 55 -9.78 -8.31 9.38
C GLY A 55 -8.75 -9.09 8.55
N ASN A 56 -9.04 -9.36 7.28
CA ASN A 56 -8.09 -10.05 6.40
C ASN A 56 -6.95 -9.12 5.97
N LEU A 57 -7.26 -7.83 5.76
CA LEU A 57 -6.25 -6.80 5.50
C LEU A 57 -5.29 -6.64 6.68
N GLU A 58 -5.81 -6.60 7.92
CA GLU A 58 -4.99 -6.54 9.13
C GLU A 58 -4.04 -7.74 9.24
N GLU A 59 -4.57 -8.95 9.04
CA GLU A 59 -3.77 -10.17 9.06
C GLU A 59 -2.72 -10.17 7.94
N PHE A 60 -3.08 -9.72 6.74
CA PHE A 60 -2.18 -9.59 5.61
C PHE A 60 -1.03 -8.62 5.93
N THR A 61 -1.33 -7.39 6.36
CA THR A 61 -0.31 -6.40 6.71
C THR A 61 0.60 -6.91 7.82
N ARG A 62 0.04 -7.59 8.84
CA ARG A 62 0.81 -8.20 9.93
C ARG A 62 1.76 -9.29 9.44
N LEU A 63 1.32 -10.15 8.53
CA LEU A 63 2.13 -11.22 7.96
C LEU A 63 3.27 -10.66 7.09
N VAL A 64 3.01 -9.64 6.28
CA VAL A 64 4.03 -8.95 5.47
C VAL A 64 5.05 -8.26 6.39
N ALA A 65 4.57 -7.50 7.39
CA ALA A 65 5.42 -6.84 8.37
C ALA A 65 6.29 -7.83 9.12
N ARG A 66 5.77 -8.99 9.53
CA ARG A 66 6.55 -10.02 10.22
C ARG A 66 7.75 -10.50 9.39
N GLN A 67 7.60 -10.60 8.07
CA GLN A 67 8.63 -11.13 7.16
C GLN A 67 9.62 -10.06 6.68
N ALA A 68 9.22 -8.79 6.65
CA ALA A 68 10.08 -7.68 6.28
C ALA A 68 11.32 -7.55 7.20
N PRO A 69 12.47 -7.06 6.73
CA PRO A 69 13.59 -6.76 7.61
C PRO A 69 13.26 -5.60 8.57
N VAL A 70 13.88 -5.59 9.76
CA VAL A 70 13.81 -4.44 10.68
C VAL A 70 14.31 -3.19 9.96
N GLY A 71 13.62 -2.07 10.13
CA GLY A 71 13.90 -0.82 9.42
C GLY A 71 13.24 -0.69 8.04
N ALA A 72 12.57 -1.74 7.54
CA ALA A 72 11.81 -1.66 6.31
C ALA A 72 10.71 -0.61 6.38
N LYS A 73 10.41 0.00 5.24
CA LYS A 73 9.48 1.12 5.09
C LYS A 73 8.17 0.67 4.44
N PHE A 74 7.06 1.11 5.02
CA PHE A 74 5.72 0.89 4.53
C PHE A 74 5.14 2.25 4.16
N LEU A 75 5.04 2.55 2.87
CA LEU A 75 4.37 3.75 2.38
C LEU A 75 2.88 3.45 2.24
N PHE A 76 2.06 4.12 3.04
CA PHE A 76 0.62 4.13 2.92
C PHE A 76 0.22 5.34 2.10
N VAL A 77 -0.60 5.13 1.06
CA VAL A 77 -1.24 6.18 0.28
C VAL A 77 -2.72 5.86 0.24
N GLU A 78 -3.55 6.76 0.76
CA GLU A 78 -5.00 6.57 0.84
C GLU A 78 -5.75 7.85 0.52
N ARG A 79 -7.08 7.78 0.44
CA ARG A 79 -7.94 8.96 0.31
C ARG A 79 -7.78 9.86 1.53
N ARG A 80 -7.90 11.17 1.35
CA ARG A 80 -7.89 12.14 2.45
C ARG A 80 -9.21 12.15 3.20
N GLU A 81 -9.42 11.14 4.01
CA GLU A 81 -10.55 11.05 4.93
C GLU A 81 -10.04 10.52 6.27
N SER A 82 -10.51 11.07 7.39
CA SER A 82 -9.97 10.75 8.73
C SER A 82 -10.07 9.26 9.08
N GLN A 83 -11.09 8.57 8.56
CA GLN A 83 -11.27 7.13 8.74
C GLN A 83 -10.08 6.32 8.23
N TRP A 84 -9.41 6.75 7.15
CA TRP A 84 -8.26 6.04 6.61
C TRP A 84 -6.99 6.29 7.43
N GLU A 85 -6.83 7.48 8.01
CA GLU A 85 -5.74 7.73 8.97
C GLU A 85 -5.84 6.81 10.18
N ASP A 86 -7.04 6.70 10.74
CA ASP A 86 -7.27 5.87 11.92
C ASP A 86 -7.01 4.39 11.61
N LYS A 87 -7.43 3.91 10.43
CA LYS A 87 -7.09 2.57 9.97
C LYS A 87 -5.60 2.33 9.75
N ILE A 88 -4.87 3.32 9.22
CA ILE A 88 -3.41 3.21 9.07
C ILE A 88 -2.75 3.13 10.46
N LYS A 89 -3.21 3.92 11.44
CA LYS A 89 -2.71 3.86 12.82
C LYS A 89 -2.94 2.46 13.43
N ASP A 90 -4.14 1.90 13.26
CA ASP A 90 -4.47 0.57 13.75
C ASP A 90 -3.58 -0.52 13.11
N LEU A 91 -3.43 -0.50 11.79
CA LEU A 91 -2.59 -1.43 11.05
C LEU A 91 -1.13 -1.36 11.49
N ALA A 92 -0.59 -0.15 11.65
CA ALA A 92 0.78 0.07 12.07
C ALA A 92 1.03 -0.42 13.49
N ALA A 93 0.12 -0.12 14.42
CA ALA A 93 0.20 -0.58 15.81
C ALA A 93 0.19 -2.12 15.90
N ASN A 94 -0.73 -2.76 15.18
CA ASN A 94 -0.88 -4.22 15.16
C ASN A 94 0.28 -4.94 14.46
N SER A 95 1.05 -4.22 13.64
CA SER A 95 2.15 -4.77 12.85
C SER A 95 3.54 -4.38 13.36
N GLY A 96 3.63 -3.68 14.50
CA GLY A 96 4.92 -3.28 15.09
C GLY A 96 5.65 -2.20 14.28
N MET A 97 4.92 -1.29 13.66
CA MET A 97 5.47 -0.18 12.88
C MET A 97 5.37 1.13 13.65
N ALA A 98 6.40 1.96 13.58
CA ALA A 98 6.34 3.35 14.01
C ALA A 98 5.97 4.23 12.81
N LEU A 99 4.87 4.98 12.91
CA LEU A 99 4.42 5.91 11.88
C LEU A 99 5.14 7.26 11.99
N GLU A 100 5.47 7.82 10.83
CA GLU A 100 5.84 9.23 10.68
C GLU A 100 4.57 10.12 10.65
N GLU A 101 4.75 11.42 10.48
CA GLU A 101 3.62 12.35 10.36
C GLU A 101 2.85 12.13 9.04
N PHE A 102 1.53 12.20 9.13
CA PHE A 102 0.66 12.17 7.95
C PHE A 102 0.84 13.45 7.13
N ARG A 103 0.96 13.25 5.81
CA ARG A 103 1.06 14.31 4.81
C ARG A 103 -0.09 14.19 3.84
N TYR A 104 -0.37 15.27 3.11
CA TYR A 104 -1.53 15.37 2.23
C TYR A 104 -1.10 15.93 0.87
N SER A 105 -1.65 15.39 -0.22
CA SER A 105 -1.44 15.93 -1.56
C SER A 105 -2.26 17.22 -1.75
N GLN A 106 -1.80 18.12 -2.63
CA GLN A 106 -2.50 19.36 -2.91
C GLN A 106 -3.73 19.09 -3.81
N GLY A 107 -4.85 19.75 -3.52
CA GLY A 107 -6.19 19.32 -3.91
C GLY A 107 -6.75 19.88 -5.22
N ASN A 108 -5.95 20.19 -6.25
CA ASN A 108 -6.48 20.63 -7.54
C ASN A 108 -6.42 19.51 -8.60
N MET A 109 -7.58 19.26 -9.21
CA MET A 109 -7.91 18.16 -10.14
C MET A 109 -7.49 18.43 -11.60
N ASP A 110 -6.95 19.60 -11.91
CA ASP A 110 -7.24 20.24 -13.20
C ASP A 110 -6.26 20.00 -14.35
N ALA A 111 -5.19 19.20 -14.23
CA ALA A 111 -4.20 19.12 -15.32
C ALA A 111 -3.76 17.72 -15.79
N ASP A 112 -3.61 16.72 -14.91
CA ASP A 112 -2.74 15.57 -15.24
C ASP A 112 -3.42 14.19 -15.27
N GLU A 113 -4.72 14.07 -15.00
CA GLU A 113 -5.39 12.76 -15.00
C GLU A 113 -6.73 12.78 -15.75
N GLN A 114 -6.71 12.27 -16.99
CA GLN A 114 -7.92 12.10 -17.77
C GLN A 114 -8.54 10.74 -17.43
N MET A 115 -9.78 10.74 -16.92
CA MET A 115 -10.52 9.49 -16.62
C MET A 115 -10.65 8.56 -17.83
N SER A 116 -10.51 9.09 -19.06
CA SER A 116 -10.44 8.30 -20.30
C SER A 116 -9.27 7.31 -20.34
N ASP A 117 -8.20 7.56 -19.61
CA ASP A 117 -7.01 6.70 -19.57
C ASP A 117 -7.28 5.36 -18.85
N LEU A 118 -8.42 5.26 -18.16
CA LEU A 118 -8.82 4.06 -17.42
C LEU A 118 -9.60 3.05 -18.28
N GLY A 119 -9.96 3.39 -19.53
CA GLY A 119 -10.63 2.48 -20.46
C GLY A 119 -11.90 1.84 -19.87
N GLU A 120 -12.09 0.54 -20.10
CA GLU A 120 -13.27 -0.24 -19.69
C GLU A 120 -13.37 -0.44 -18.15
N ILE A 121 -12.28 -0.22 -17.40
CA ILE A 121 -12.25 -0.36 -15.93
C ILE A 121 -13.23 0.61 -15.26
N LEU A 122 -13.46 1.78 -15.88
CA LEU A 122 -14.44 2.76 -15.41
C LEU A 122 -15.86 2.17 -15.35
N ASP A 123 -16.21 1.36 -16.34
CA ASP A 123 -17.54 0.75 -16.47
C ASP A 123 -17.67 -0.50 -15.59
N ASP A 124 -16.60 -1.30 -15.48
CA ASP A 124 -16.58 -2.56 -14.70
C ASP A 124 -16.62 -2.34 -13.18
N VAL A 125 -16.01 -1.26 -12.69
CA VAL A 125 -15.88 -1.00 -11.25
C VAL A 125 -17.19 -0.45 -10.66
N GLY A 126 -18.13 0.03 -11.49
CA GLY A 126 -19.46 0.50 -11.06
C GLY A 126 -19.46 1.73 -10.12
N ARG A 127 -18.27 2.29 -9.86
CA ARG A 127 -18.03 3.52 -9.07
C ARG A 127 -16.94 4.32 -9.75
N LYS A 128 -16.92 5.65 -9.56
CA LYS A 128 -15.87 6.52 -10.11
C LYS A 128 -14.48 6.06 -9.62
N PRO A 129 -13.58 5.58 -10.50
CA PRO A 129 -12.22 5.19 -10.16
C PRO A 129 -11.42 6.43 -9.75
N ARG A 130 -10.55 6.26 -8.74
CA ARG A 130 -9.93 7.40 -8.05
C ARG A 130 -8.54 7.71 -8.63
N VAL A 131 -8.49 8.90 -9.19
CA VAL A 131 -7.36 9.70 -9.64
C VAL A 131 -6.56 10.24 -8.42
N THR A 132 -5.24 10.43 -8.53
CA THR A 132 -4.23 10.71 -7.47
C THR A 132 -4.41 12.03 -6.67
N TRP A 133 -5.51 12.75 -6.87
CA TRP A 133 -5.86 13.95 -6.12
C TRP A 133 -6.44 13.64 -4.73
N ASP A 134 -6.22 14.55 -3.78
CA ASP A 134 -6.78 14.50 -2.42
C ASP A 134 -6.46 13.19 -1.67
N ALA A 135 -5.17 12.86 -1.67
CA ALA A 135 -4.61 11.71 -0.98
C ALA A 135 -3.94 12.12 0.32
N LEU A 136 -4.02 11.25 1.32
CA LEU A 136 -3.13 11.26 2.46
C LEU A 136 -2.04 10.22 2.25
N TYR A 137 -0.85 10.47 2.81
CA TYR A 137 0.22 9.51 2.80
C TYR A 137 1.05 9.58 4.08
N CYS A 138 1.55 8.43 4.50
CA CYS A 138 2.38 8.27 5.69
C CYS A 138 3.36 7.12 5.51
N VAL A 139 4.51 7.21 6.19
CA VAL A 139 5.53 6.16 6.18
C VAL A 139 5.55 5.47 7.55
N GLY A 140 5.32 4.16 7.56
CA GLY A 140 5.59 3.28 8.69
C GLY A 140 6.99 2.68 8.61
N THR A 141 7.68 2.58 9.74
CA THR A 141 8.97 1.91 9.85
C THR A 141 8.85 0.71 10.77
N LYS A 142 9.14 -0.49 10.24
CA LYS A 142 9.19 -1.71 11.05
C LYS A 142 10.26 -1.58 12.14
N GLN A 143 9.87 -1.82 13.39
CA GLN A 143 10.77 -1.88 14.54
C GLN A 143 11.40 -3.26 14.72
#